data_AF-A0A7I4E9W4-F1
#
_entry.id   AF-A0A7I4E9W4-F1
#
_cell.length_a   1.000
_cell.length_b   1.000
_cell.length_c   1.000
_cell.angle_alpha   90.00
_cell.angle_beta   90.00
_cell.angle_gamma   90.00
#
_symmetry.space_group_name_H-M   'P 1'
#
loop_
_entity.id
_entity.type
_entity.pdbx_description
1 polymer ?
#
loop_
_entity_poly.entity_id
_entity_poly.type
_entity_poly.pdbx_seq_one_letter_code
_entity_poly.pdbx_strand_id
1 'polypeptide(L)'
;MNYSQDASVSVSAHEPAQYLQKQLESLLQHLGWSYIALWTFNPQTRNLGWKGGHFRVNSTAVNSHGDTEVWSKELFNSTYNSSTFPRGRGSVGRAFDERRNVWLTRPSVVQSAGSKELSQFLSHARIERNTCMIILRLY
;
A
#
# COMPACT_ATOMS: atom_id res chain seq x y z
N MET A 1 29.64 -8.96 -45.49
CA MET A 1 28.31 -9.43 -45.06
C MET A 1 28.29 -9.42 -43.54
N ASN A 2 27.76 -8.33 -42.96
CA ASN A 2 27.65 -8.15 -41.51
C ASN A 2 26.30 -8.68 -41.06
N TYR A 3 26.29 -9.74 -40.25
CA TYR A 3 25.17 -10.07 -39.38
C TYR A 3 25.50 -9.54 -37.99
N SER A 4 25.08 -8.32 -37.69
CA SER A 4 24.98 -7.84 -36.30
C SER A 4 23.65 -8.36 -35.77
N GLN A 5 23.71 -9.33 -34.86
CA GLN A 5 22.57 -9.78 -34.09
C GLN A 5 22.11 -8.65 -33.18
N ASP A 6 20.88 -8.19 -33.40
CA ASP A 6 20.14 -7.39 -32.43
C ASP A 6 20.01 -8.19 -31.14
N ALA A 7 20.80 -7.82 -30.13
CA ALA A 7 20.56 -8.20 -28.76
C ALA A 7 19.27 -7.49 -28.32
N SER A 8 18.15 -8.21 -28.44
CA SER A 8 16.90 -7.83 -27.80
C SER A 8 17.15 -7.75 -26.30
N VAL A 9 17.38 -6.52 -25.81
CA VAL A 9 17.41 -6.20 -24.38
C VAL A 9 16.01 -6.50 -23.88
N SER A 10 15.86 -7.68 -23.28
CA SER A 10 14.70 -8.05 -22.51
C SER A 10 14.71 -7.17 -21.26
N VAL A 11 14.09 -5.99 -21.38
CA VAL A 11 13.77 -5.12 -20.24
C VAL A 11 12.83 -5.94 -19.36
N SER A 12 13.44 -6.64 -18.41
CA SER A 12 12.77 -7.58 -17.54
C SER A 12 11.79 -6.80 -16.68
N ALA A 13 10.52 -7.24 -16.65
CA ALA A 13 9.48 -6.66 -15.80
C ALA A 13 9.84 -6.62 -14.29
N HIS A 14 10.98 -7.18 -13.89
CA HIS A 14 11.61 -7.03 -12.58
C HIS A 14 12.18 -5.64 -12.27
N GLU A 15 12.76 -4.93 -13.24
CA GLU A 15 13.39 -3.62 -12.98
C GLU A 15 12.38 -2.53 -12.52
N PRO A 16 11.17 -2.41 -13.12
CA PRO A 16 10.21 -1.40 -12.70
C PRO A 16 9.68 -1.61 -11.27
N ALA A 17 9.52 -2.86 -10.85
CA ALA A 17 9.01 -3.20 -9.52
C ALA A 17 10.05 -2.90 -8.43
N GLN A 18 11.31 -3.27 -8.66
CA GLN A 18 12.41 -2.95 -7.74
C GLN A 18 12.66 -1.44 -7.65
N TYR A 19 12.56 -0.73 -8.76
CA TYR A 19 12.68 0.73 -8.79
C TYR A 19 11.56 1.40 -7.97
N LEU A 20 10.30 1.01 -8.20
CA LEU A 20 9.16 1.50 -7.44
C LEU A 20 9.32 1.23 -5.93
N GLN A 21 9.79 0.04 -5.57
CA GLN A 21 10.01 -0.32 -4.17
C GLN A 21 11.02 0.62 -3.50
N LYS A 22 12.15 0.91 -4.17
CA LYS A 22 13.17 1.85 -3.67
C LYS A 22 12.64 3.28 -3.55
N GLN A 23 11.83 3.73 -4.50
CA GLN A 23 11.20 5.06 -4.42
C GLN A 23 10.24 5.18 -3.24
N LEU A 24 9.38 4.18 -3.04
CA LEU A 24 8.44 4.14 -1.92
C LEU A 24 9.17 4.11 -0.58
N GLU A 25 10.25 3.34 -0.47
CA GLU A 25 11.11 3.31 0.71
C GLU A 25 11.75 4.67 1.01
N SER A 26 12.35 5.30 0.00
CA SER A 26 12.98 6.63 0.14
C SER A 26 11.96 7.70 0.56
N LEU A 27 10.78 7.72 -0.08
CA LEU A 27 9.70 8.65 0.27
C LEU A 27 9.22 8.44 1.70
N LEU A 28 9.03 7.18 2.10
CA LEU A 28 8.62 6.82 3.45
C LEU A 28 9.63 7.30 4.51
N GLN A 29 10.93 7.13 4.23
CA GLN A 29 12.01 7.61 5.09
C GLN A 29 11.98 9.13 5.22
N HIS A 30 11.82 9.85 4.10
CA HIS A 30 11.79 11.30 4.07
C HIS A 30 10.59 11.91 4.83
N LEU A 31 9.42 11.27 4.73
CA LEU A 31 8.20 11.71 5.42
C LEU A 31 8.16 11.33 6.91
N GLY A 32 9.06 10.44 7.37
CA GLY A 32 9.02 9.91 8.74
C GLY A 32 7.79 9.04 9.02
N TRP A 33 7.18 8.46 7.99
CA TRP A 33 5.96 7.66 8.11
C TRP A 33 6.26 6.19 8.43
N SER A 34 5.30 5.51 9.08
CA SER A 34 5.41 4.09 9.42
C SER A 34 5.09 3.19 8.23
N TYR A 35 4.31 3.66 7.25
CA TYR A 35 4.05 2.91 6.03
C TYR A 35 3.60 3.76 4.85
N ILE A 36 3.74 3.17 3.66
CA ILE A 36 3.21 3.69 2.41
C ILE A 36 2.71 2.53 1.57
N ALA A 37 1.61 2.74 0.88
CA ALA A 37 1.04 1.77 -0.03
C ALA A 37 0.50 2.51 -1.25
N LEU A 38 0.65 1.87 -2.40
CA LEU A 38 0.25 2.36 -3.69
C LEU A 38 -0.73 1.37 -4.31
N TRP A 39 -1.87 1.90 -4.73
CA TRP A 39 -2.87 1.17 -5.47
C TRP A 39 -3.07 1.78 -6.85
N THR A 40 -3.51 0.95 -7.79
CA THR A 40 -3.82 1.38 -9.16
C THR A 40 -5.21 0.90 -9.52
N PHE A 41 -5.99 1.78 -10.15
CA PHE A 41 -7.33 1.45 -10.62
C PHE A 41 -7.27 0.51 -11.83
N ASN A 42 -7.99 -0.60 -11.75
CA ASN A 42 -8.23 -1.50 -12.88
C ASN A 42 -9.63 -1.24 -13.46
N PRO A 43 -9.76 -0.76 -14.71
CA PRO A 43 -11.06 -0.49 -15.33
C PRO A 43 -11.95 -1.72 -15.50
N GLN A 44 -11.38 -2.91 -15.68
CA GLN A 44 -12.13 -4.14 -15.93
C GLN A 44 -12.83 -4.62 -14.65
N THR A 45 -12.11 -4.63 -13.53
CA THR A 45 -12.67 -5.05 -12.23
C THR A 45 -13.31 -3.91 -11.45
N ARG A 46 -13.13 -2.66 -11.92
CA ARG A 46 -13.57 -1.41 -11.26
C ARG A 46 -13.05 -1.24 -9.82
N ASN A 47 -11.93 -1.89 -9.52
CA ASN A 47 -11.30 -1.90 -8.21
C ASN A 47 -9.89 -1.29 -8.27
N LEU A 48 -9.47 -0.67 -7.17
CA LEU A 48 -8.08 -0.35 -6.92
C LEU A 48 -7.38 -1.61 -6.39
N GLY A 49 -6.41 -2.10 -7.15
CA GLY A 49 -5.56 -3.22 -6.80
C GLY A 49 -4.19 -2.78 -6.32
N TRP A 50 -3.52 -3.65 -5.57
CA TRP A 50 -2.15 -3.42 -5.09
C TRP A 50 -1.16 -3.19 -6.24
N LYS A 51 -0.31 -2.17 -6.08
CA LYS A 51 0.79 -1.88 -7.02
C LYS A 51 2.16 -1.95 -6.34
N GLY A 52 2.25 -1.57 -5.07
CA GLY A 52 3.48 -1.63 -4.29
C GLY A 52 3.30 -0.98 -2.93
N GLY A 53 4.27 -1.17 -2.03
CA GLY A 53 4.22 -0.56 -0.70
C GLY A 53 5.44 -0.90 0.13
N HIS A 54 5.64 -0.12 1.18
CA HIS A 54 6.72 -0.31 2.12
C HIS A 54 6.21 -0.07 3.55
N PHE A 55 6.63 -0.93 4.47
CA PHE A 55 6.23 -0.92 5.86
C PHE A 55 7.48 -0.83 6.73
N ARG A 56 7.57 0.22 7.54
CA ARG A 56 8.59 0.40 8.57
C ARG A 56 7.95 0.17 9.91
N VAL A 57 7.98 -1.07 10.39
CA VAL A 57 7.70 -1.33 11.80
C VAL A 57 8.53 -2.49 12.31
N ASN A 58 9.08 -2.24 13.49
CA ASN A 58 9.31 -3.25 14.52
C ASN A 58 8.08 -3.23 15.45
N SER A 59 6.87 -3.49 14.93
CA SER A 59 5.66 -3.40 15.75
C SER A 59 5.53 -4.69 16.53
N THR A 60 5.77 -4.60 17.81
CA THR A 60 5.37 -5.62 18.76
C THR A 60 3.91 -5.38 19.14
N ALA A 61 3.04 -6.35 18.87
CA ALA A 61 1.68 -6.36 19.42
C ALA A 61 1.61 -7.39 20.53
N VAL A 62 0.86 -7.07 21.59
CA VAL A 62 0.58 -8.01 22.67
C VAL A 62 -0.65 -8.80 22.27
N ASN A 63 -0.53 -10.12 22.11
CA ASN A 63 -1.67 -10.98 21.79
C ASN A 63 -2.63 -11.09 22.99
N SER A 64 -3.79 -11.72 22.81
CA SER A 64 -4.78 -11.95 23.87
C SER A 64 -4.30 -12.84 25.03
N HIS A 65 -3.11 -13.45 24.90
CA HIS A 65 -2.44 -14.25 25.93
C HIS A 65 -1.34 -13.47 26.67
N GLY A 66 -1.09 -12.21 26.29
CA GLY A 66 -0.05 -11.38 26.91
C GLY A 66 1.33 -11.50 26.26
N ASP A 67 1.48 -12.30 25.21
CA ASP A 67 2.75 -12.47 24.53
C ASP A 67 3.01 -11.33 23.55
N THR A 68 4.26 -10.87 23.55
CA THR A 68 4.73 -9.86 22.61
C THR A 68 5.05 -10.52 21.27
N GLU A 69 4.12 -10.43 20.33
CA GLU A 69 4.29 -10.91 18.97
C GLU A 69 4.89 -9.79 18.10
N VAL A 70 5.97 -10.09 17.37
CA VAL A 70 6.48 -9.17 16.35
C VAL A 70 5.54 -9.26 15.15
N TRP A 71 4.65 -8.28 15.03
CA TRP A 71 3.74 -8.15 13.89
C TRP A 71 4.57 -7.71 12.69
N SER A 72 5.03 -8.73 11.95
CA SER A 72 6.10 -8.61 10.98
C SER A 72 5.64 -7.92 9.69
N LYS A 73 6.64 -7.49 8.92
CA LYS A 73 6.53 -7.15 7.50
C LYS A 73 5.75 -8.21 6.70
N GLU A 74 5.81 -9.49 7.08
CA GLU A 74 5.10 -10.57 6.37
C GLU A 74 3.58 -10.45 6.51
N LEU A 75 3.05 -10.03 7.66
CA LEU A 75 1.61 -9.93 7.88
C LEU A 75 1.01 -8.67 7.25
N PHE A 76 1.76 -7.55 7.26
CA PHE A 76 1.44 -6.39 6.42
C PHE A 76 1.47 -6.76 4.95
N ASN A 77 2.51 -7.49 4.51
CA ASN A 77 2.55 -7.97 3.15
C ASN A 77 1.31 -8.83 2.89
N SER A 78 1.06 -9.92 3.61
CA SER A 78 -0.04 -10.85 3.30
C SER A 78 -1.46 -10.25 3.37
N THR A 79 -1.73 -9.33 4.31
CA THR A 79 -3.07 -8.78 4.53
C THR A 79 -3.31 -7.53 3.69
N TYR A 80 -2.31 -6.65 3.59
CA TYR A 80 -2.46 -5.36 2.93
C TYR A 80 -2.20 -5.47 1.42
N ASN A 81 -1.32 -6.38 0.96
CA ASN A 81 -1.08 -6.60 -0.48
C ASN A 81 -2.23 -7.31 -1.20
N SER A 82 -3.04 -8.08 -0.47
CA SER A 82 -4.15 -8.85 -1.03
C SER A 82 -5.45 -8.04 -1.07
N SER A 83 -5.43 -6.86 -0.43
CA SER A 83 -6.57 -5.97 -0.36
C SER A 83 -6.89 -5.34 -1.71
N THR A 84 -8.19 -5.28 -2.02
CA THR A 84 -8.72 -4.53 -3.17
C THR A 84 -9.81 -3.59 -2.69
N PHE A 85 -9.90 -2.43 -3.31
CA PHE A 85 -10.85 -1.40 -2.92
C PHE A 85 -11.78 -1.08 -4.09
N PRO A 86 -13.08 -1.38 -3.98
CA PRO A 86 -14.04 -0.86 -4.94
C PRO A 86 -14.05 0.67 -4.94
N ARG A 87 -14.34 1.26 -6.10
CA ARG A 87 -14.53 2.71 -6.22
C ARG A 87 -15.55 3.21 -5.19
N GLY A 88 -15.21 4.26 -4.45
CA GLY A 88 -16.05 4.86 -3.40
C GLY A 88 -16.09 4.10 -2.06
N ARG A 89 -15.44 2.93 -1.95
CA ARG A 89 -15.44 2.10 -0.73
C ARG A 89 -14.09 2.12 -0.02
N GLY A 90 -14.13 2.22 1.30
CA GLY A 90 -12.94 2.43 2.13
C GLY A 90 -12.26 3.79 1.87
N SER A 91 -11.20 4.09 2.62
CA SER A 91 -10.47 5.36 2.50
C SER A 91 -9.81 5.51 1.12
N VAL A 92 -9.23 4.44 0.60
CA VAL A 92 -8.56 4.40 -0.71
C VAL A 92 -9.56 4.59 -1.85
N GLY A 93 -10.67 3.83 -1.84
CA GLY A 93 -11.70 3.93 -2.87
C GLY A 93 -12.45 5.26 -2.83
N ARG A 94 -12.68 5.82 -1.63
CA ARG A 94 -13.28 7.15 -1.47
C ARG A 94 -12.37 8.26 -1.97
N ALA A 95 -11.08 8.25 -1.58
CA ALA A 95 -10.11 9.20 -2.09
C ALA A 95 -10.13 9.20 -3.62
N PHE A 96 -9.96 8.01 -4.23
CA PHE A 96 -9.98 7.87 -5.68
C PHE A 96 -11.25 8.40 -6.34
N ASP A 97 -12.43 8.08 -5.80
CA ASP A 97 -13.71 8.51 -6.36
C ASP A 97 -13.92 10.03 -6.26
N GLU A 98 -13.58 10.61 -5.11
CA GLU A 98 -13.73 12.04 -4.84
C GLU A 98 -12.62 12.90 -5.47
N ARG A 99 -11.55 12.28 -5.98
CA ARG A 99 -10.34 12.95 -6.48
C ARG A 99 -9.73 13.92 -5.46
N ARG A 100 -9.78 13.57 -4.18
CA ARG A 100 -9.23 14.36 -3.06
C ARG A 100 -8.33 13.55 -2.15
N ASN A 101 -7.33 14.23 -1.59
CA ASN A 101 -6.53 13.67 -0.50
C ASN A 101 -7.42 13.50 0.74
N VAL A 102 -7.36 12.33 1.36
CA VAL A 102 -8.14 12.00 2.55
C VAL A 102 -7.18 11.86 3.73
N TRP A 103 -7.42 12.66 4.77
CA TRP A 103 -6.68 12.59 6.02
C TRP A 103 -7.56 12.01 7.11
N LEU A 104 -7.11 10.92 7.73
CA LEU A 104 -7.86 10.21 8.76
C LEU A 104 -7.09 10.19 10.08
N THR A 105 -7.83 10.40 11.16
CA THR A 105 -7.36 10.25 12.53
C THR A 105 -8.05 9.07 13.20
N ARG A 106 -7.42 8.53 14.25
CA ARG A 106 -7.72 7.27 14.96
C ARG A 106 -9.09 6.60 14.72
N PRO A 107 -10.24 7.14 15.16
CA PRO A 107 -11.49 6.39 14.99
C PRO A 107 -11.83 6.22 13.49
N SER A 108 -11.55 7.23 12.68
CA SER A 108 -11.84 7.23 11.25
C SER A 108 -10.91 6.31 10.44
N VAL A 109 -9.71 6.00 10.93
CA VAL A 109 -8.76 5.06 10.27
C VAL A 109 -9.36 3.65 10.23
N VAL A 110 -9.79 3.16 11.40
CA VAL A 110 -10.33 1.80 11.57
C VAL A 110 -11.71 1.68 10.90
N GLN A 111 -12.54 2.72 10.97
CA GLN A 111 -13.87 2.76 10.34
C GLN A 111 -13.81 2.85 8.82
N SER A 112 -12.78 3.48 8.27
CA SER A 112 -12.63 3.66 6.81
C SER A 112 -11.84 2.53 6.14
N ALA A 113 -11.56 1.44 6.84
CA ALA A 113 -10.74 0.34 6.32
C ALA A 113 -11.37 -0.38 5.12
N GLY A 114 -12.70 -0.35 4.98
CA GLY A 114 -13.40 -0.97 3.84
C GLY A 114 -13.57 -2.49 3.94
N SER A 115 -12.86 -3.18 4.83
CA SER A 115 -13.11 -4.57 5.23
C SER A 115 -12.84 -4.78 6.73
N LYS A 116 -13.35 -5.89 7.28
CA LYS A 116 -13.17 -6.23 8.70
C LYS A 116 -11.72 -6.61 8.99
N GLU A 117 -11.10 -7.35 8.09
CA GLU A 117 -9.72 -7.83 8.17
C GLU A 117 -8.75 -6.64 8.19
N LEU A 118 -8.98 -5.66 7.31
CA LEU A 118 -8.17 -4.45 7.26
C LEU A 118 -8.38 -3.56 8.48
N SER A 119 -9.62 -3.49 8.98
CA SER A 119 -9.96 -2.75 10.19
C SER A 119 -9.23 -3.32 11.41
N GLN A 120 -9.23 -4.65 11.55
CA GLN A 120 -8.49 -5.36 12.58
C GLN A 120 -6.98 -5.13 12.43
N PHE A 121 -6.44 -5.29 11.23
CA PHE A 121 -5.02 -5.02 10.95
C PHE A 121 -4.61 -3.60 11.39
N LEU A 122 -5.33 -2.56 10.95
CA LEU A 122 -5.02 -1.17 11.28
C LEU A 122 -5.12 -0.89 12.78
N SER A 123 -6.09 -1.50 13.46
CA SER A 123 -6.26 -1.40 14.92
C SER A 123 -5.10 -2.05 15.66
N HIS A 124 -4.75 -3.29 15.31
CA HIS A 124 -3.69 -4.06 15.99
C HIS A 124 -2.29 -3.52 15.68
N ALA A 125 -2.04 -3.06 14.46
CA ALA A 125 -0.80 -2.38 14.06
C ALA A 125 -0.69 -0.97 14.68
N ARG A 126 -1.67 -0.55 15.48
CA ARG A 126 -1.73 0.76 16.16
C ARG A 126 -1.56 1.93 15.19
N ILE A 127 -2.14 1.83 13.99
CA ILE A 127 -2.10 2.93 13.02
C ILE A 127 -3.06 4.03 13.49
N GLU A 128 -2.50 5.09 14.06
CA GLU A 128 -3.27 6.18 14.67
C GLU A 128 -3.65 7.29 13.68
N ARG A 129 -2.88 7.44 12.62
CA ARG A 129 -3.06 8.45 11.57
C ARG A 129 -2.86 7.76 10.23
N ASN A 130 -3.78 7.96 9.31
CA ASN A 130 -3.68 7.44 7.95
C ASN A 130 -3.94 8.57 6.96
N THR A 131 -3.01 8.75 6.04
CA THR A 131 -3.11 9.75 4.99
C THR A 131 -3.15 9.03 3.65
N CYS A 132 -4.29 9.14 2.96
CA CYS A 132 -4.44 8.66 1.60
C CYS A 132 -4.24 9.84 0.65
N MET A 133 -3.09 9.88 -0.01
CA MET A 133 -2.82 10.84 -1.08
C MET A 133 -3.11 10.22 -2.44
N ILE A 134 -3.78 10.98 -3.32
CA ILE A 134 -3.96 10.56 -4.70
C ILE A 134 -2.81 11.09 -5.52
N ILE A 135 -2.09 10.19 -6.18
CA ILE A 135 -1.12 10.57 -7.20
C ILE A 135 -1.85 10.48 -8.54
N LEU A 136 -2.41 11.60 -9.00
CA LEU A 136 -2.90 11.71 -10.36
C LEU A 136 -1.70 11.85 -11.29
N ARG A 137 -1.55 10.95 -12.27
CA ARG A 137 -0.72 11.26 -13.44
C ARG A 137 -1.43 12.38 -14.20
N LEU A 138 -0.86 13.58 -14.13
CA LEU A 138 -1.16 14.65 -15.09
C LEU A 138 -0.59 14.17 -16.43
N TYR A 139 -1.46 13.95 -17.41
CA TYR A 139 -1.10 13.79 -18.81
C TYR A 139 -1.05 15.16 -19.46
#